data_AF-A0A380FMS7-F1
#
_entry.id   AF-A0A380FMS7-F1
#
_cell.length_a   1.000
_cell.length_b   1.000
_cell.length_c   1.000
_cell.angle_alpha   90.00
_cell.angle_beta   90.00
_cell.angle_gamma   90.00
#
_symmetry.space_group_name_H-M   'P 1'
#
loop_
_entity.id
_entity.type
_entity.pdbx_description
1 polymer ?
#
loop_
_entity_poly.entity_id
_entity_poly.type
_entity_poly.pdbx_seq_one_letter_code
_entity_poly.pdbx_strand_id
1 'polypeptide(L)'
;MGRFSSWLANWIGSGALAIYSLSPVLAGILLGAFWQIFVIFGLHWGLVAIMINNVSTTGFDIINPLIFAASFAQTGIVFGIFLKTKNKKLKSISLPAAISGIFGVTEPAIYGITLPRKKMFIYSCIVAGIFGGLIGFAGTKLYFMGGLGIFGYTTFIGKAGLDSSVWIAVLATALALIVGLIVGYIVHSDKNEQEQEVSDSKDSKTKDVTSPINGETELQHIVKDDFVKAPLSGDMIKLEQVNDPVFSSLAMGKGIAIKPTSNTIIAPFDATVESLFPTGHAIGLKSKHGTELLIHIGIDTVKLDGQGFKALVNQGDTVVAGQPLIEFDSQIIQKQNFDDTVMIVVTNSNITKDVIIESKAHFNKQDDLFAIIY
;
A
#
# COMPACT_ATOMS: atom_id res chain seq x y z
N MET A 1 -10.33 16.47 -8.56
CA MET A 1 -10.69 15.07 -8.23
C MET A 1 -11.73 14.92 -7.11
N GLY A 2 -11.61 15.59 -5.96
CA GLY A 2 -12.40 15.27 -4.74
C GLY A 2 -13.92 15.07 -4.86
N ARG A 3 -14.66 15.96 -5.55
CA ARG A 3 -16.14 15.90 -5.60
C ARG A 3 -16.71 14.68 -6.34
N PHE A 4 -15.98 14.13 -7.33
CA PHE A 4 -16.43 12.96 -8.08
C PHE A 4 -16.18 11.67 -7.28
N SER A 5 -15.01 11.57 -6.64
CA SER A 5 -14.65 10.43 -5.79
C SER A 5 -15.60 10.30 -4.59
N SER A 6 -15.89 11.41 -3.89
CA SER A 6 -16.83 11.39 -2.75
C SER A 6 -18.28 11.11 -3.17
N TRP A 7 -18.72 11.58 -4.34
CA TRP A 7 -20.03 11.23 -4.90
C TRP A 7 -20.13 9.74 -5.20
N LEU A 8 -19.13 9.17 -5.89
CA LEU A 8 -19.09 7.74 -6.23
C LEU A 8 -19.03 6.85 -4.98
N ALA A 9 -18.22 7.22 -3.98
CA ALA A 9 -18.15 6.52 -2.69
C ALA A 9 -19.51 6.50 -1.96
N ASN A 10 -20.22 7.64 -1.91
CA ASN A 10 -21.55 7.73 -1.29
C ASN A 10 -22.60 6.86 -1.99
N TRP A 11 -22.54 6.75 -3.32
CA TRP A 11 -23.43 5.85 -4.09
C TRP A 11 -23.11 4.38 -3.85
N ILE A 12 -21.82 4.01 -3.86
CA ILE A 12 -21.39 2.63 -3.55
C ILE A 12 -21.78 2.24 -2.12
N GLY A 13 -21.63 3.15 -1.16
CA GLY A 13 -22.05 2.95 0.23
C GLY A 13 -23.55 2.80 0.43
N SER A 14 -24.32 3.75 -0.10
CA SER A 14 -25.78 3.69 -0.05
C SER A 14 -26.32 2.43 -0.74
N GLY A 15 -25.69 2.03 -1.85
CA GLY A 15 -25.97 0.77 -2.54
C GLY A 15 -25.65 -0.46 -1.68
N ALA A 16 -24.48 -0.52 -1.05
CA ALA A 16 -24.10 -1.62 -0.16
C ALA A 16 -25.06 -1.78 1.03
N LEU A 17 -25.43 -0.68 1.68
CA LEU A 17 -26.40 -0.66 2.79
C LEU A 17 -27.81 -1.05 2.32
N ALA A 18 -28.25 -0.56 1.14
CA ALA A 18 -29.54 -0.94 0.58
C ALA A 18 -29.62 -2.45 0.25
N ILE A 19 -28.59 -3.00 -0.41
CA ILE A 19 -28.50 -4.44 -0.70
C ILE A 19 -28.49 -5.25 0.61
N TYR A 20 -27.77 -4.80 1.64
CA TYR A 20 -27.76 -5.48 2.94
C TYR A 20 -29.13 -5.48 3.62
N SER A 21 -29.85 -4.34 3.57
CA SER A 21 -31.20 -4.24 4.12
C SER A 21 -32.21 -5.14 3.39
N LEU A 22 -31.99 -5.42 2.11
CA LEU A 22 -32.76 -6.37 1.31
C LEU A 22 -32.39 -7.83 1.61
N SER A 23 -31.09 -8.13 1.69
CA SER A 23 -30.56 -9.45 2.07
C SER A 23 -29.08 -9.36 2.46
N PRO A 24 -28.72 -9.63 3.73
CA PRO A 24 -27.34 -9.72 4.18
C PRO A 24 -26.51 -10.76 3.41
N VAL A 25 -27.14 -11.86 2.98
CA VAL A 25 -26.51 -12.91 2.18
C VAL A 25 -26.17 -12.40 0.78
N LEU A 26 -27.09 -11.69 0.12
CA LEU A 26 -26.84 -11.12 -1.20
C LEU A 26 -25.77 -10.02 -1.15
N ALA A 27 -25.79 -9.19 -0.11
CA ALA A 27 -24.73 -8.22 0.14
C ALA A 27 -23.37 -8.91 0.33
N GLY A 28 -23.34 -10.00 1.10
CA GLY A 28 -22.15 -10.84 1.26
C GLY A 28 -21.61 -11.40 -0.05
N ILE A 29 -22.49 -11.93 -0.90
CA ILE A 29 -22.12 -12.47 -2.21
C ILE A 29 -21.54 -11.39 -3.12
N LEU A 30 -22.21 -10.25 -3.24
CA LEU A 30 -21.79 -9.18 -4.14
C LEU A 30 -20.54 -8.46 -3.63
N LEU A 31 -20.50 -8.05 -2.36
CA LEU A 31 -19.35 -7.34 -1.80
C LEU A 31 -18.13 -8.25 -1.73
N GLY A 32 -18.27 -9.51 -1.31
CA GLY A 32 -17.18 -10.48 -1.31
C GLY A 32 -16.61 -10.71 -2.72
N ALA A 33 -17.48 -10.84 -3.74
CA ALA A 33 -17.03 -11.05 -5.11
C ALA A 33 -16.39 -9.82 -5.77
N PHE A 34 -16.94 -8.62 -5.54
CA PHE A 34 -16.42 -7.41 -6.16
C PHE A 34 -15.30 -6.73 -5.36
N TRP A 35 -15.02 -7.15 -4.12
CA TRP A 35 -13.97 -6.55 -3.28
C TRP A 35 -12.61 -6.46 -3.98
N GLN A 36 -12.11 -7.56 -4.55
CA GLN A 36 -10.80 -7.56 -5.22
C GLN A 36 -10.77 -6.65 -6.46
N ILE A 37 -11.91 -6.46 -7.12
CA ILE A 37 -12.05 -5.51 -8.23
C ILE A 37 -12.00 -4.06 -7.71
N PHE A 38 -12.62 -3.78 -6.56
CA PHE A 38 -12.52 -2.48 -5.89
C PHE A 38 -11.11 -2.20 -5.34
N VAL A 39 -10.33 -3.24 -4.99
CA VAL A 39 -8.90 -3.12 -4.66
C VAL A 39 -8.12 -2.65 -5.88
N ILE A 40 -8.26 -3.33 -7.02
CA ILE A 40 -7.55 -2.99 -8.28
C ILE A 40 -7.82 -1.55 -8.74
N PHE A 41 -9.07 -1.08 -8.64
CA PHE A 41 -9.44 0.28 -9.06
C PHE A 41 -9.37 1.33 -7.93
N GLY A 42 -8.86 0.99 -6.74
CA GLY A 42 -8.78 1.91 -5.59
C GLY A 42 -10.13 2.31 -4.97
N LEU A 43 -11.26 1.88 -5.54
CA LEU A 43 -12.63 2.21 -5.11
C LEU A 43 -12.95 1.74 -3.69
N HIS A 44 -12.23 0.74 -3.19
CA HIS A 44 -12.41 0.17 -1.86
C HIS A 44 -12.22 1.20 -0.72
N TRP A 45 -11.38 2.23 -0.90
CA TRP A 45 -11.21 3.31 0.08
C TRP A 45 -12.50 4.07 0.38
N GLY A 46 -13.41 4.17 -0.60
CA GLY A 46 -14.75 4.73 -0.38
C GLY A 46 -15.55 3.90 0.62
N LEU A 47 -15.54 2.56 0.45
CA LEU A 47 -16.17 1.62 1.38
C LEU A 47 -15.53 1.66 2.77
N VAL A 48 -14.20 1.75 2.87
CA VAL A 48 -13.48 1.88 4.16
C VAL A 48 -13.91 3.12 4.93
N ALA A 49 -14.06 4.28 4.26
CA ALA A 49 -14.56 5.49 4.90
C ALA A 49 -15.97 5.32 5.51
N ILE A 50 -16.83 4.54 4.84
CA ILE A 50 -18.17 4.21 5.32
C ILE A 50 -18.11 3.25 6.52
N MET A 51 -17.23 2.24 6.49
CA MET A 51 -17.02 1.32 7.63
C MET A 51 -16.59 2.09 8.88
N ILE A 52 -15.65 3.05 8.74
CA ILE A 52 -15.21 3.95 9.83
C ILE A 52 -16.40 4.76 10.36
N ASN A 53 -17.23 5.31 9.47
CA ASN A 53 -18.42 6.08 9.86
C ASN A 53 -19.47 5.22 10.58
N ASN A 54 -19.73 4.00 10.09
CA ASN A 54 -20.66 3.05 10.71
C ASN A 54 -20.25 2.71 12.15
N VAL A 55 -18.97 2.37 12.38
CA VAL A 55 -18.42 2.15 13.73
C VAL A 55 -18.56 3.39 14.59
N SER A 56 -18.24 4.58 14.07
CA SER A 56 -18.30 5.84 14.83
C SER A 56 -19.72 6.29 15.19
N THR A 57 -20.74 5.91 14.41
CA THR A 57 -22.12 6.43 14.57
C THR A 57 -23.09 5.40 15.14
N THR A 58 -22.93 4.12 14.79
CA THR A 58 -23.81 3.02 15.23
C THR A 58 -23.14 2.06 16.21
N GLY A 59 -21.83 2.21 16.43
CA GLY A 59 -21.03 1.36 17.33
C GLY A 59 -20.59 0.03 16.71
N PHE A 60 -20.93 -0.23 15.44
CA PHE A 60 -20.43 -1.37 14.67
C PHE A 60 -20.50 -1.10 13.16
N ASP A 61 -19.82 -1.91 12.36
CA ASP A 61 -19.97 -1.98 10.91
C ASP A 61 -20.40 -3.38 10.45
N ILE A 62 -21.10 -3.41 9.32
CA ILE A 62 -21.67 -4.61 8.68
C ILE A 62 -21.04 -4.91 7.31
N ILE A 63 -20.21 -4.02 6.76
CA ILE A 63 -19.65 -4.16 5.41
C ILE A 63 -18.32 -4.94 5.46
N ASN A 64 -17.44 -4.63 6.41
CA ASN A 64 -16.12 -5.25 6.54
C ASN A 64 -16.17 -6.79 6.78
N PRO A 65 -17.08 -7.36 7.60
CA PRO A 65 -17.16 -8.81 7.74
C PRO A 65 -17.47 -9.52 6.40
N LEU A 66 -18.30 -8.92 5.54
CA LEU A 66 -18.75 -9.50 4.27
C LEU A 66 -17.63 -9.68 3.25
N ILE A 67 -16.71 -8.71 3.21
CA ILE A 67 -15.55 -8.73 2.31
C ILE A 67 -14.39 -9.58 2.85
N PHE A 68 -14.43 -9.94 4.14
CA PHE A 68 -13.30 -10.53 4.86
C PHE A 68 -12.84 -11.88 4.27
N ALA A 69 -13.77 -12.66 3.72
CA ALA A 69 -13.48 -13.90 3.01
C ALA A 69 -12.57 -13.72 1.77
N ALA A 70 -12.49 -12.52 1.18
CA ALA A 70 -11.70 -12.26 -0.02
C ALA A 70 -10.20 -12.48 0.17
N SER A 71 -9.64 -12.13 1.33
CA SER A 71 -8.21 -12.34 1.63
C SER A 71 -7.88 -13.83 1.71
N PHE A 72 -8.75 -14.61 2.37
CA PHE A 72 -8.56 -16.04 2.56
C PHE A 72 -8.79 -16.84 1.27
N ALA A 73 -9.80 -16.48 0.47
CA ALA A 73 -10.03 -17.05 -0.86
C ALA A 73 -8.81 -16.85 -1.78
N GLN A 74 -8.26 -15.63 -1.79
CA GLN A 74 -7.08 -15.26 -2.57
C GLN A 74 -5.82 -16.03 -2.15
N THR A 75 -5.58 -16.06 -0.83
CA THR A 75 -4.50 -16.82 -0.19
C THR A 75 -4.58 -18.30 -0.56
N GLY A 76 -5.78 -18.88 -0.47
CA GLY A 76 -6.05 -20.27 -0.85
C GLY A 76 -5.61 -20.54 -2.29
N ILE A 77 -6.13 -19.78 -3.26
CA ILE A 77 -5.80 -20.00 -4.68
C ILE A 77 -4.29 -19.89 -4.94
N VAL A 78 -3.62 -18.89 -4.39
CA VAL A 78 -2.16 -18.74 -4.56
C VAL A 78 -1.39 -19.90 -3.92
N PHE A 79 -1.81 -20.40 -2.76
CA PHE A 79 -1.18 -21.55 -2.13
C PHE A 79 -1.45 -22.86 -2.92
N GLY A 80 -2.64 -23.02 -3.51
CA GLY A 80 -2.95 -24.11 -4.44
C GLY A 80 -2.08 -24.09 -5.69
N ILE A 81 -1.86 -22.90 -6.27
CA ILE A 81 -0.92 -22.67 -7.38
C ILE A 81 0.51 -23.05 -6.97
N PHE A 82 0.99 -22.58 -5.81
CA PHE A 82 2.31 -22.92 -5.26
C PHE A 82 2.52 -24.44 -5.16
N LEU A 83 1.54 -25.16 -4.62
CA LEU A 83 1.63 -26.62 -4.47
C LEU A 83 1.70 -27.35 -5.81
N LYS A 84 0.96 -26.90 -6.84
CA LYS A 84 0.92 -27.55 -8.15
C LYS A 84 2.07 -27.18 -9.09
N THR A 85 2.46 -25.91 -9.13
CA THR A 85 3.36 -25.42 -10.18
C THR A 85 4.76 -26.03 -10.08
N LYS A 86 5.32 -26.35 -11.24
CA LYS A 86 6.72 -26.74 -11.43
C LYS A 86 7.59 -25.58 -11.92
N ASN A 87 7.00 -24.45 -12.32
CA ASN A 87 7.72 -23.25 -12.72
C ASN A 87 8.44 -22.64 -11.50
N LYS A 88 9.78 -22.61 -11.53
CA LYS A 88 10.59 -22.10 -10.40
C LYS A 88 10.27 -20.64 -10.05
N LYS A 89 10.04 -19.79 -11.04
CA LYS A 89 9.75 -18.35 -10.85
C LYS A 89 8.36 -18.15 -10.23
N LEU A 90 7.34 -18.86 -10.72
CA LEU A 90 6.01 -18.80 -10.10
C LEU A 90 6.05 -19.38 -8.68
N LYS A 91 6.75 -20.49 -8.48
CA LYS A 91 6.85 -21.15 -7.16
C LYS A 91 7.53 -20.26 -6.12
N SER A 92 8.59 -19.55 -6.49
CA SER A 92 9.31 -18.66 -5.57
C SER A 92 8.50 -17.44 -5.14
N ILE A 93 7.65 -16.87 -6.02
CA ILE A 93 6.78 -15.73 -5.65
C ILE A 93 5.49 -16.16 -4.96
N SER A 94 5.00 -17.38 -5.18
CA SER A 94 3.69 -17.82 -4.68
C SER A 94 3.64 -18.08 -3.18
N LEU A 95 4.70 -18.66 -2.58
CA LEU A 95 4.70 -18.91 -1.14
C LEU A 95 4.75 -17.61 -0.30
N PRO A 96 5.63 -16.62 -0.60
CA PRO A 96 5.63 -15.33 0.10
C PRO A 96 4.29 -14.59 -0.05
N ALA A 97 3.70 -14.59 -1.25
CA ALA A 97 2.41 -13.94 -1.50
C ALA A 97 1.25 -14.61 -0.74
N ALA A 98 1.26 -15.94 -0.61
CA ALA A 98 0.29 -16.65 0.23
C ALA A 98 0.45 -16.30 1.72
N ILE A 99 1.69 -16.26 2.23
CA ILE A 99 1.97 -15.88 3.63
C ILE A 99 1.50 -14.45 3.89
N SER A 100 1.79 -13.52 2.99
CA SER A 100 1.32 -12.12 3.04
C SER A 100 -0.21 -12.02 3.14
N GLY A 101 -0.93 -12.83 2.35
CA GLY A 101 -2.40 -12.89 2.35
C GLY A 101 -3.04 -13.43 3.64
N ILE A 102 -2.34 -14.30 4.40
CA ILE A 102 -2.78 -14.76 5.74
C ILE A 102 -2.85 -13.56 6.71
N PHE A 103 -1.95 -12.59 6.55
CA PHE A 103 -1.90 -11.37 7.34
C PHE A 103 -2.70 -10.20 6.72
N GLY A 104 -3.49 -10.47 5.67
CA GLY A 104 -4.44 -9.50 5.09
C GLY A 104 -3.86 -8.61 4.00
N VAL A 105 -2.58 -8.78 3.64
CA VAL A 105 -1.93 -8.06 2.54
C VAL A 105 -2.06 -8.91 1.29
N THR A 106 -2.88 -8.49 0.33
CA THR A 106 -3.31 -9.34 -0.80
C THR A 106 -2.73 -8.90 -2.14
N GLU A 107 -2.10 -7.73 -2.19
CA GLU A 107 -1.54 -7.08 -3.36
C GLU A 107 -0.49 -7.96 -4.06
N PRO A 108 0.45 -8.63 -3.36
CA PRO A 108 1.40 -9.55 -4.01
C PRO A 108 0.70 -10.75 -4.68
N ALA A 109 -0.42 -11.22 -4.10
CA ALA A 109 -1.21 -12.33 -4.61
C ALA A 109 -2.13 -11.91 -5.78
N ILE A 110 -2.70 -10.70 -5.73
CA ILE A 110 -3.47 -10.11 -6.83
C ILE A 110 -2.54 -9.86 -8.02
N TYR A 111 -1.62 -8.90 -7.90
CA TYR A 111 -0.86 -8.40 -9.04
C TYR A 111 0.21 -9.37 -9.52
N GLY A 112 0.92 -10.05 -8.62
CA GLY A 112 2.03 -10.93 -9.00
C GLY A 112 1.59 -12.27 -9.61
N ILE A 113 0.37 -12.74 -9.32
CA ILE A 113 0.02 -14.16 -9.51
C ILE A 113 -1.33 -14.36 -10.18
N THR A 114 -2.41 -13.87 -9.56
CA THR A 114 -3.78 -14.21 -10.00
C THR A 114 -4.28 -13.30 -11.12
N LEU A 115 -3.97 -12.00 -11.10
CA LEU A 115 -4.40 -11.05 -12.13
C LEU A 115 -3.80 -11.35 -13.53
N PRO A 116 -2.49 -11.69 -13.66
CA PRO A 116 -1.96 -12.22 -14.91
C PRO A 116 -2.67 -13.50 -15.37
N ARG A 117 -3.08 -14.35 -14.41
CA ARG A 117 -3.78 -15.61 -14.64
C ARG A 117 -5.30 -15.44 -14.50
N LYS A 118 -5.90 -14.49 -15.24
CA LYS A 118 -7.31 -14.01 -15.15
C LYS A 118 -8.36 -15.00 -14.61
N LYS A 119 -8.34 -16.28 -15.05
CA LYS A 119 -9.22 -17.33 -14.51
C LYS A 119 -9.10 -17.48 -12.98
N MET A 120 -7.88 -17.50 -12.43
CA MET A 120 -7.59 -17.59 -11.00
C MET A 120 -8.16 -16.40 -10.22
N PHE A 121 -8.02 -15.19 -10.76
CA PHE A 121 -8.61 -13.98 -10.17
C PHE A 121 -10.15 -14.03 -10.20
N ILE A 122 -10.75 -14.53 -11.27
CA ILE A 122 -12.21 -14.71 -11.33
C ILE A 122 -12.66 -15.77 -10.30
N TYR A 123 -11.91 -16.86 -10.15
CA TYR A 123 -12.24 -17.88 -9.15
C TYR A 123 -12.06 -17.39 -7.71
N SER A 124 -11.06 -16.55 -7.40
CA SER A 124 -10.92 -15.98 -6.05
C SER A 124 -12.09 -15.07 -5.71
N CYS A 125 -12.55 -14.26 -6.66
CA CYS A 125 -13.76 -13.45 -6.54
C CYS A 125 -15.01 -14.33 -6.28
N ILE A 126 -15.21 -15.41 -7.04
CA ILE A 126 -16.36 -16.32 -6.84
C ILE A 126 -16.33 -16.97 -5.45
N VAL A 127 -15.17 -17.50 -5.03
CA VAL A 127 -15.01 -18.11 -3.70
C VAL A 127 -15.22 -17.06 -2.59
N ALA A 128 -14.67 -15.86 -2.75
CA ALA A 128 -14.87 -14.74 -1.83
C ALA A 128 -16.35 -14.36 -1.68
N GLY A 129 -17.11 -14.31 -2.78
CA GLY A 129 -18.54 -14.05 -2.75
C GLY A 129 -19.32 -15.15 -2.01
N ILE A 130 -19.09 -16.43 -2.32
CA ILE A 130 -19.79 -17.55 -1.67
C ILE A 130 -19.62 -17.50 -0.14
N PHE A 131 -18.39 -17.29 0.33
CA PHE A 131 -18.13 -17.27 1.77
C PHE A 131 -18.42 -15.91 2.43
N GLY A 132 -18.34 -14.79 1.70
CA GLY A 132 -18.89 -13.51 2.14
C GLY A 132 -20.41 -13.58 2.36
N GLY A 133 -21.13 -14.32 1.52
CA GLY A 133 -22.56 -14.64 1.70
C GLY A 133 -22.84 -15.44 2.99
N LEU A 134 -21.96 -16.38 3.34
CA LEU A 134 -22.07 -17.14 4.60
C LEU A 134 -21.80 -16.27 5.83
N ILE A 135 -20.86 -15.32 5.75
CA ILE A 135 -20.65 -14.32 6.82
C ILE A 135 -21.86 -13.37 6.91
N GLY A 136 -22.45 -12.99 5.78
CA GLY A 136 -23.70 -12.22 5.74
C GLY A 136 -24.88 -12.96 6.37
N PHE A 137 -25.00 -14.27 6.16
CA PHE A 137 -26.00 -15.11 6.83
C PHE A 137 -25.80 -15.13 8.36
N ALA A 138 -24.55 -15.15 8.83
CA ALA A 138 -24.23 -15.12 10.25
C ALA A 138 -24.53 -13.78 10.93
N GLY A 139 -24.69 -12.69 10.15
CA GLY A 139 -24.91 -11.35 10.68
C GLY A 139 -23.71 -10.80 11.47
N THR A 140 -22.50 -11.29 11.18
CA THR A 140 -21.26 -10.89 11.85
C THR A 140 -21.05 -9.37 11.75
N LYS A 141 -20.54 -8.76 12.82
CA LYS A 141 -20.32 -7.32 12.94
C LYS A 141 -18.87 -7.01 13.26
N LEU A 142 -18.40 -5.86 12.81
CA LEU A 142 -17.13 -5.25 13.16
C LEU A 142 -17.35 -4.22 14.28
N TYR A 143 -16.62 -4.28 15.39
CA TYR A 143 -16.83 -3.36 16.53
C TYR A 143 -15.79 -2.24 16.64
N PHE A 144 -14.61 -2.39 16.02
CA PHE A 144 -13.59 -1.35 15.96
C PHE A 144 -12.73 -1.50 14.70
N MET A 145 -12.07 -0.42 14.28
CA MET A 145 -11.10 -0.43 13.18
C MET A 145 -9.74 -0.94 13.67
N GLY A 146 -9.16 -1.93 12.99
CA GLY A 146 -7.85 -2.51 13.30
C GLY A 146 -7.74 -3.94 12.80
N GLY A 147 -6.57 -4.56 12.96
CA GLY A 147 -6.34 -5.99 12.70
C GLY A 147 -6.50 -6.44 11.24
N LEU A 148 -5.42 -6.90 10.61
CA LEU A 148 -5.46 -7.45 9.25
C LEU A 148 -5.33 -8.99 9.26
N GLY A 149 -5.91 -9.63 8.24
CA GLY A 149 -5.86 -11.08 8.05
C GLY A 149 -6.33 -11.85 9.27
N ILE A 150 -5.54 -12.81 9.75
CA ILE A 150 -5.86 -13.60 10.96
C ILE A 150 -6.07 -12.74 12.23
N PHE A 151 -5.49 -11.55 12.34
CA PHE A 151 -5.74 -10.66 13.48
C PHE A 151 -7.09 -9.93 13.36
N GLY A 152 -7.69 -9.88 12.17
CA GLY A 152 -8.98 -9.25 11.94
C GLY A 152 -10.13 -9.89 12.72
N TYR A 153 -10.09 -11.19 13.06
CA TYR A 153 -11.16 -11.81 13.88
C TYR A 153 -11.33 -11.14 15.25
N THR A 154 -10.27 -10.54 15.81
CA THR A 154 -10.34 -9.83 17.10
C THR A 154 -11.32 -8.66 17.06
N THR A 155 -11.52 -8.08 15.88
CA THR A 155 -12.42 -6.93 15.67
C THR A 155 -13.89 -7.30 15.57
N PHE A 156 -14.20 -8.59 15.39
CA PHE A 156 -15.58 -9.11 15.43
C PHE A 156 -16.04 -9.44 16.87
N ILE A 157 -15.14 -9.36 17.85
CA ILE A 157 -15.45 -9.67 19.25
C ILE A 157 -16.12 -8.45 19.90
N GLY A 158 -17.45 -8.52 20.02
CA GLY A 158 -18.25 -7.51 20.71
C GLY A 158 -18.29 -7.68 22.23
N LYS A 159 -19.14 -6.90 22.90
CA LYS A 159 -19.39 -7.00 24.35
C LYS A 159 -19.89 -8.39 24.81
N ALA A 160 -20.45 -9.18 23.89
CA ALA A 160 -20.90 -10.56 24.14
C ALA A 160 -19.76 -11.60 24.09
N GLY A 161 -18.54 -11.20 23.70
CA GLY A 161 -17.41 -12.11 23.53
C GLY A 161 -17.45 -12.89 22.21
N LEU A 162 -17.01 -14.15 22.25
CA LEU A 162 -16.95 -15.06 21.10
C LEU A 162 -18.30 -15.73 20.86
N ASP A 163 -19.21 -15.03 20.18
CA ASP A 163 -20.52 -15.56 19.81
C ASP A 163 -20.49 -16.45 18.54
N SER A 164 -21.66 -17.00 18.18
CA SER A 164 -21.81 -17.85 17.00
C SER A 164 -21.51 -17.15 15.68
N SER A 165 -21.69 -15.82 15.58
CA SER A 165 -21.38 -15.06 14.36
C SER A 165 -19.87 -14.96 14.12
N VAL A 166 -19.07 -14.88 15.19
CA VAL A 166 -17.60 -14.93 15.10
C VAL A 166 -17.15 -16.32 14.65
N TRP A 167 -17.69 -17.38 15.23
CA TRP A 167 -17.33 -18.75 14.87
C TRP A 167 -17.75 -19.14 13.44
N ILE A 168 -18.92 -18.68 12.97
CA ILE A 168 -19.31 -18.88 11.57
C ILE A 168 -18.40 -18.07 10.64
N ALA A 169 -17.95 -16.87 11.02
CA ALA A 169 -17.00 -16.11 10.21
C ALA A 169 -15.63 -16.82 10.10
N VAL A 170 -15.10 -17.36 11.20
CA VAL A 170 -13.87 -18.20 11.22
C VAL A 170 -14.04 -19.45 10.35
N LEU A 171 -15.21 -20.11 10.39
CA LEU A 171 -15.49 -21.26 9.56
C LEU A 171 -15.58 -20.88 8.07
N ALA A 172 -16.26 -19.78 7.74
CA ALA A 172 -16.44 -19.32 6.37
C ALA A 172 -15.12 -18.96 5.69
N THR A 173 -14.22 -18.25 6.38
CA THR A 173 -12.88 -17.92 5.88
C THR A 173 -11.96 -19.14 5.79
N ALA A 174 -12.02 -20.07 6.74
CA ALA A 174 -11.27 -21.32 6.67
C ALA A 174 -11.71 -22.15 5.46
N LEU A 175 -13.01 -22.26 5.21
CA LEU A 175 -13.57 -22.89 4.01
C LEU A 175 -13.19 -22.12 2.74
N ALA A 176 -13.18 -20.78 2.75
CA ALA A 176 -12.72 -19.97 1.62
C ALA A 176 -11.25 -20.26 1.26
N LEU A 177 -10.37 -20.40 2.25
CA LEU A 177 -8.98 -20.79 2.05
C LEU A 177 -8.87 -22.21 1.50
N ILE A 178 -9.59 -23.18 2.06
CA ILE A 178 -9.56 -24.59 1.63
C ILE A 178 -10.11 -24.75 0.20
N VAL A 179 -11.27 -24.15 -0.10
CA VAL A 179 -11.87 -24.19 -1.44
C VAL A 179 -10.99 -23.43 -2.43
N GLY A 180 -10.44 -22.27 -2.05
CA GLY A 180 -9.45 -21.56 -2.85
C GLY A 180 -8.23 -22.43 -3.18
N LEU A 181 -7.66 -23.11 -2.19
CA LEU A 181 -6.53 -24.03 -2.35
C LEU A 181 -6.87 -25.16 -3.33
N ILE A 182 -8.01 -25.81 -3.14
CA ILE A 182 -8.49 -26.89 -4.01
C ILE A 182 -8.70 -26.38 -5.44
N VAL A 183 -9.29 -25.20 -5.63
CA VAL A 183 -9.51 -24.61 -6.96
C VAL A 183 -8.19 -24.22 -7.62
N GLY A 184 -7.30 -23.51 -6.92
CA GLY A 184 -5.97 -23.16 -7.41
C GLY A 184 -5.16 -24.40 -7.81
N TYR A 185 -5.22 -25.45 -7.00
CA TYR A 185 -4.57 -26.72 -7.29
C TYR A 185 -5.24 -27.48 -8.45
N ILE A 186 -6.56 -27.57 -8.55
CA ILE A 186 -7.20 -28.32 -9.65
C ILE A 186 -7.04 -27.56 -10.99
N VAL A 187 -7.28 -26.25 -10.99
CA VAL A 187 -7.35 -25.43 -12.22
C VAL A 187 -5.97 -25.06 -12.76
N HIS A 188 -4.93 -24.88 -11.93
CA HIS A 188 -3.65 -24.35 -12.40
C HIS A 188 -2.97 -25.31 -13.39
N SER A 189 -2.31 -24.76 -14.41
CA SER A 189 -1.63 -25.53 -15.45
C SER A 189 -0.45 -24.75 -15.99
N ASP A 190 0.76 -25.29 -15.79
CA ASP A 190 2.00 -24.69 -16.28
C ASP A 190 2.06 -24.65 -17.83
N LYS A 191 1.22 -25.40 -18.54
CA LYS A 191 1.13 -25.34 -20.02
C LYS A 191 0.76 -23.95 -20.54
N ASN A 192 -0.12 -23.26 -19.81
CA ASN A 192 -0.57 -21.92 -20.20
C ASN A 192 0.53 -20.86 -19.99
N GLU A 193 1.57 -21.19 -19.23
CA GLU A 193 2.74 -20.33 -19.05
C GLU A 193 3.71 -20.47 -20.23
N GLN A 194 3.82 -21.67 -20.82
CA GLN A 194 4.64 -21.90 -22.01
C GLN A 194 4.06 -21.26 -23.28
N GLU A 195 2.73 -21.21 -23.45
CA GLU A 195 2.14 -20.45 -24.57
C GLU A 195 2.40 -18.93 -24.43
N GLN A 196 2.49 -18.44 -23.20
CA GLN A 196 2.79 -17.05 -22.90
C GLN A 196 4.29 -16.75 -23.09
N GLU A 197 5.19 -17.66 -22.69
CA GLU A 197 6.63 -17.59 -23.03
C GLU A 197 6.88 -17.70 -24.54
N VAL A 198 6.15 -18.55 -25.28
CA VAL A 198 6.32 -18.72 -26.75
C VAL A 198 5.79 -17.53 -27.54
N SER A 199 4.79 -16.81 -27.03
CA SER A 199 4.39 -15.49 -27.53
C SER A 199 5.57 -14.50 -27.47
N ASP A 200 6.19 -14.39 -26.31
CA ASP A 200 7.28 -13.43 -26.06
C ASP A 200 8.63 -13.86 -26.70
N SER A 201 8.81 -15.16 -26.97
CA SER A 201 10.09 -15.73 -27.47
C SER A 201 10.33 -15.61 -28.97
N LYS A 202 9.38 -15.10 -29.77
CA LYS A 202 9.58 -14.98 -31.22
C LYS A 202 10.45 -13.78 -31.64
N ASP A 203 10.60 -12.78 -30.78
CA ASP A 203 11.18 -11.48 -31.14
C ASP A 203 12.62 -11.25 -30.63
N SER A 204 13.25 -12.26 -30.00
CA SER A 204 14.65 -12.15 -29.57
C SER A 204 15.42 -13.47 -29.67
N LYS A 205 16.31 -13.54 -30.68
CA LYS A 205 17.33 -14.57 -30.82
C LYS A 205 18.70 -13.96 -31.10
N THR A 206 19.50 -13.68 -30.06
CA THR A 206 20.93 -14.05 -30.08
C THR A 206 21.63 -14.02 -28.71
N LYS A 207 22.39 -15.10 -28.46
CA LYS A 207 23.60 -15.25 -27.62
C LYS A 207 23.50 -15.48 -26.10
N ASP A 208 24.51 -16.21 -25.63
CA ASP A 208 24.63 -16.93 -24.36
C ASP A 208 25.06 -16.09 -23.14
N VAL A 209 24.48 -16.48 -22.00
CA VAL A 209 25.09 -16.66 -20.66
C VAL A 209 26.29 -15.76 -20.27
N THR A 210 26.00 -14.75 -19.45
CA THR A 210 26.42 -14.74 -18.03
C THR A 210 25.40 -13.98 -17.16
N SER A 211 25.37 -14.32 -15.87
CA SER A 211 24.35 -13.88 -14.90
C SER A 211 24.38 -12.37 -14.53
N PRO A 212 23.25 -11.82 -14.05
CA PRO A 212 22.76 -10.48 -14.41
C PRO A 212 22.56 -9.57 -13.16
N ILE A 213 21.89 -8.40 -13.14
CA ILE A 213 20.89 -7.79 -14.03
C ILE A 213 21.05 -6.26 -14.13
N ASN A 214 20.95 -5.74 -15.36
CA ASN A 214 20.43 -4.43 -15.76
C ASN A 214 20.11 -4.58 -17.27
N GLY A 215 18.84 -4.55 -17.70
CA GLY A 215 18.16 -3.35 -18.21
C GLY A 215 18.39 -3.23 -19.74
N GLU A 216 17.44 -2.91 -20.62
CA GLU A 216 16.00 -2.58 -20.58
C GLU A 216 15.38 -3.17 -21.90
N THR A 217 14.10 -3.14 -22.27
CA THR A 217 13.06 -2.10 -22.16
C THR A 217 11.64 -2.71 -22.34
N GLU A 218 10.72 -2.30 -21.45
CA GLU A 218 9.24 -2.10 -21.54
C GLU A 218 8.41 -2.80 -22.65
N LEU A 219 7.19 -3.31 -22.39
CA LEU A 219 6.02 -2.55 -21.90
C LEU A 219 5.02 -3.38 -21.06
N GLN A 220 5.23 -3.42 -19.76
CA GLN A 220 4.18 -3.38 -18.73
C GLN A 220 4.69 -2.43 -17.64
N HIS A 221 3.82 -1.70 -16.93
CA HIS A 221 4.24 -0.77 -15.86
C HIS A 221 4.76 -1.55 -14.65
N ILE A 222 6.00 -2.04 -14.75
CA ILE A 222 6.80 -2.49 -13.63
C ILE A 222 7.17 -1.22 -12.87
N VAL A 223 6.59 -1.02 -11.70
CA VAL A 223 7.12 -0.01 -10.78
C VAL A 223 8.50 -0.49 -10.37
N LYS A 224 9.55 0.22 -10.79
CA LYS A 224 10.92 -0.04 -10.36
C LYS A 224 11.07 0.44 -8.91
N ASP A 225 11.91 -0.26 -8.16
CA ASP A 225 12.34 0.20 -6.85
C ASP A 225 12.97 1.60 -6.97
N ASP A 226 12.52 2.55 -6.13
CA ASP A 226 13.07 3.91 -6.09
C ASP A 226 14.17 3.97 -5.03
N PHE A 227 15.37 4.37 -5.46
CA PHE A 227 16.50 4.62 -4.56
C PHE A 227 16.54 6.09 -4.19
N VAL A 228 16.20 6.39 -2.93
CA VAL A 228 16.17 7.75 -2.40
C VAL A 228 17.53 8.07 -1.81
N LYS A 229 18.18 9.10 -2.34
CA LYS A 229 19.43 9.62 -1.78
C LYS A 229 19.17 10.61 -0.64
N ALA A 230 20.15 10.82 0.24
CA ALA A 230 20.09 11.79 1.31
C ALA A 230 20.00 13.22 0.74
N PRO A 231 18.88 13.96 0.97
CA PRO A 231 18.70 15.28 0.39
C PRO A 231 19.54 16.37 1.08
N LEU A 232 20.17 16.05 2.21
CA LEU A 232 21.08 16.90 2.98
C LEU A 232 22.05 16.04 3.80
N SER A 233 23.15 16.64 4.27
CA SER A 233 24.02 16.01 5.28
C SER A 233 23.47 16.24 6.69
N GLY A 234 23.67 15.27 7.59
CA GLY A 234 23.31 15.40 9.00
C GLY A 234 23.22 14.08 9.78
N ASP A 235 22.94 14.19 11.08
CA ASP A 235 22.77 13.04 11.99
C ASP A 235 21.35 12.47 11.88
N MET A 236 21.22 11.15 11.80
CA MET A 236 19.92 10.49 11.66
C MET A 236 19.18 10.40 13.00
N ILE A 237 17.89 10.74 12.95
CA ILE A 237 16.93 10.55 14.03
C ILE A 237 15.83 9.64 13.49
N LYS A 238 15.47 8.60 14.26
CA LYS A 238 14.33 7.74 13.91
C LYS A 238 13.05 8.57 13.88
N LEU A 239 12.18 8.37 12.90
CA LEU A 239 10.98 9.21 12.75
C LEU A 239 10.08 9.13 14.00
N GLU A 240 10.02 7.97 14.64
CA GLU A 240 9.30 7.69 15.90
C GLU A 240 9.91 8.40 17.13
N GLN A 241 11.10 8.99 17.02
CA GLN A 241 11.79 9.74 18.07
C GLN A 241 11.70 11.26 17.87
N VAL A 242 11.09 11.73 16.78
CA VAL A 242 10.85 13.16 16.51
C VAL A 242 9.81 13.69 17.49
N ASN A 243 10.03 14.89 18.04
CA ASN A 243 9.12 15.53 18.99
C ASN A 243 7.88 16.17 18.33
N ASP A 244 7.26 15.46 17.38
CA ASP A 244 6.03 15.84 16.69
C ASP A 244 5.15 14.57 16.49
N PRO A 245 3.94 14.50 17.09
CA PRO A 245 3.05 13.35 16.95
C PRO A 245 2.60 13.03 15.52
N VAL A 246 2.55 14.02 14.61
CA VAL A 246 2.10 13.82 13.22
C VAL A 246 3.12 13.01 12.43
N PHE A 247 4.41 13.20 12.72
CA PHE A 247 5.51 12.44 12.11
C PHE A 247 5.82 11.16 12.89
N SER A 248 5.96 11.23 14.22
CA SER A 248 6.37 10.09 15.07
C SER A 248 5.34 8.96 15.17
N SER A 249 4.07 9.22 14.85
CA SER A 249 3.04 8.19 14.73
C SER A 249 3.13 7.36 13.44
N LEU A 250 3.98 7.76 12.48
CA LEU A 250 4.08 7.21 11.12
C LEU A 250 2.77 7.31 10.31
N ALA A 251 1.77 8.08 10.77
CA ALA A 251 0.46 8.19 10.13
C ALA A 251 0.51 8.86 8.74
N MET A 252 1.51 9.72 8.50
CA MET A 252 1.79 10.31 7.19
C MET A 252 2.70 9.45 6.30
N GLY A 253 3.21 8.32 6.79
CA GLY A 253 4.08 7.39 6.05
C GLY A 253 5.37 7.01 6.77
N LYS A 254 6.09 6.05 6.21
CA LYS A 254 7.44 5.64 6.65
C LYS A 254 8.50 6.67 6.24
N GLY A 255 9.57 6.80 7.02
CA GLY A 255 10.68 7.71 6.70
C GLY A 255 11.70 7.81 7.83
N ILE A 256 12.53 8.86 7.78
CA ILE A 256 13.44 9.25 8.87
C ILE A 256 13.38 10.76 9.10
N ALA A 257 14.07 11.22 10.14
CA ALA A 257 14.47 12.60 10.29
C ALA A 257 15.99 12.75 10.28
N ILE A 258 16.48 13.94 9.91
CA ILE A 258 17.90 14.29 9.89
C ILE A 258 18.10 15.62 10.62
N LYS A 259 19.00 15.67 11.61
CA LYS A 259 19.47 16.92 12.21
C LYS A 259 20.52 17.54 11.29
N PRO A 260 20.28 18.70 10.66
CA PRO A 260 21.05 19.16 9.52
C PRO A 260 22.47 19.62 9.90
N THR A 261 23.46 19.24 9.09
CA THR A 261 24.79 19.87 9.07
C THR A 261 25.03 20.70 7.79
N SER A 262 24.00 20.84 6.94
CA SER A 262 24.05 21.60 5.70
C SER A 262 22.75 22.35 5.43
N ASN A 263 22.88 23.57 4.89
CA ASN A 263 21.80 24.57 4.73
C ASN A 263 21.07 24.51 3.37
N THR A 264 21.08 23.35 2.69
CA THR A 264 20.49 23.23 1.35
C THR A 264 19.93 21.84 1.14
N ILE A 265 18.63 21.74 0.88
CA ILE A 265 17.95 20.54 0.41
C ILE A 265 18.22 20.38 -1.10
N ILE A 266 18.64 19.18 -1.51
CA ILE A 266 18.75 18.78 -2.91
C ILE A 266 17.69 17.72 -3.27
N ALA A 267 17.43 17.55 -4.57
CA ALA A 267 16.61 16.47 -5.09
C ALA A 267 17.24 15.10 -4.78
N PRO A 268 16.53 14.20 -4.10
CA PRO A 268 17.04 12.88 -3.73
C PRO A 268 16.96 11.86 -4.87
N PHE A 269 16.19 12.16 -5.92
CA PHE A 269 16.03 11.40 -7.16
C PHE A 269 15.46 12.33 -8.26
N ASP A 270 15.38 11.84 -9.50
CA ASP A 270 14.70 12.53 -10.61
C ASP A 270 13.19 12.62 -10.35
N ALA A 271 12.66 13.84 -10.21
CA ALA A 271 11.30 14.06 -9.72
C ALA A 271 10.55 15.18 -10.46
N THR A 272 9.23 15.18 -10.31
CA THR A 272 8.39 16.38 -10.49
C THR A 272 8.09 16.97 -9.12
N VAL A 273 8.13 18.29 -8.99
CA VAL A 273 7.71 19.01 -7.77
C VAL A 273 6.18 19.05 -7.72
N GLU A 274 5.55 18.07 -7.08
CA GLU A 274 4.08 18.02 -6.97
C GLU A 274 3.52 19.09 -6.04
N SER A 275 4.24 19.47 -4.98
CA SER A 275 3.86 20.58 -4.11
C SER A 275 5.07 21.35 -3.59
N LEU A 276 4.93 22.67 -3.50
CA LEU A 276 5.85 23.57 -2.82
C LEU A 276 5.03 24.45 -1.89
N PHE A 277 5.32 24.43 -0.60
CA PHE A 277 4.51 25.16 0.37
C PHE A 277 4.85 26.67 0.30
N PRO A 278 3.87 27.59 0.41
CA PRO A 278 4.10 29.03 0.17
C PRO A 278 5.22 29.66 1.02
N THR A 279 5.40 29.15 2.24
CA THR A 279 6.44 29.62 3.19
C THR A 279 7.77 28.87 3.06
N GLY A 280 7.98 28.08 1.99
CA GLY A 280 9.26 27.44 1.65
C GLY A 280 9.76 26.33 2.59
N HIS A 281 9.08 26.07 3.71
CA HIS A 281 9.49 25.09 4.72
C HIS A 281 9.31 23.62 4.30
N ALA A 282 8.52 23.33 3.26
CA ALA A 282 8.23 21.96 2.84
C ALA A 282 8.06 21.84 1.31
N ILE A 283 8.41 20.66 0.79
CA ILE A 283 8.32 20.31 -0.63
C ILE A 283 7.90 18.84 -0.80
N GLY A 284 6.94 18.59 -1.67
CA GLY A 284 6.51 17.27 -2.11
C GLY A 284 7.04 16.95 -3.50
N LEU A 285 7.74 15.83 -3.63
CA LEU A 285 8.40 15.35 -4.85
C LEU A 285 7.78 14.04 -5.30
N LYS A 286 7.65 13.85 -6.61
CA LYS A 286 7.18 12.60 -7.20
C LYS A 286 8.17 12.01 -8.19
N SER A 287 8.61 10.78 -7.96
CA SER A 287 9.49 10.08 -8.90
C SER A 287 8.74 9.71 -10.19
N LYS A 288 9.50 9.40 -11.25
CA LYS A 288 8.96 8.80 -12.49
C LYS A 288 8.29 7.43 -12.27
N HIS A 289 8.63 6.74 -11.17
CA HIS A 289 8.08 5.43 -10.81
C HIS A 289 6.87 5.55 -9.86
N GLY A 290 6.67 6.70 -9.23
CA GLY A 290 5.48 7.03 -8.44
C GLY A 290 5.72 7.18 -6.95
N THR A 291 6.96 7.15 -6.44
CA THR A 291 7.27 7.54 -5.06
C THR A 291 6.81 8.96 -4.81
N GLU A 292 5.98 9.16 -3.78
CA GLU A 292 5.60 10.49 -3.29
C GLU A 292 6.38 10.75 -2.01
N LEU A 293 7.33 11.69 -2.06
CA LEU A 293 8.24 12.01 -0.97
C LEU A 293 7.97 13.44 -0.46
N LEU A 294 7.68 13.57 0.82
CA LEU A 294 7.61 14.84 1.52
C LEU A 294 8.94 15.11 2.24
N ILE A 295 9.54 16.27 1.97
CA ILE A 295 10.64 16.82 2.76
C ILE A 295 10.08 18.03 3.52
N HIS A 296 10.13 17.99 4.85
CA HIS A 296 9.62 19.04 5.74
C HIS A 296 10.77 19.53 6.65
N ILE A 297 11.13 20.81 6.53
CA ILE A 297 12.32 21.40 7.15
C ILE A 297 11.93 22.01 8.50
N GLY A 298 12.29 21.33 9.59
CA GLY A 298 11.98 21.75 10.95
C GLY A 298 10.55 21.44 11.40
N ILE A 299 10.32 21.53 12.70
CA ILE A 299 9.01 21.32 13.34
C ILE A 299 8.32 22.68 13.52
N ASP A 300 7.02 22.77 13.20
CA ASP A 300 6.20 23.99 13.32
C ASP A 300 6.68 25.22 12.51
N THR A 301 7.70 25.05 11.66
CA THR A 301 8.39 26.12 10.91
C THR A 301 7.53 26.87 9.90
N VAL A 302 6.34 26.38 9.55
CA VAL A 302 5.31 27.14 8.82
C VAL A 302 5.02 28.49 9.50
N LYS A 303 5.17 28.57 10.83
CA LYS A 303 4.97 29.79 11.66
C LYS A 303 6.05 30.87 11.43
N LEU A 304 7.13 30.56 10.72
CA LEU A 304 8.17 31.53 10.33
C LEU A 304 7.78 32.39 9.12
N ASP A 305 6.67 32.08 8.44
CA ASP A 305 6.12 32.85 7.31
C ASP A 305 7.16 33.14 6.20
N GLY A 306 7.96 32.12 5.85
CA GLY A 306 9.03 32.21 4.84
C GLY A 306 10.38 32.72 5.35
N GLN A 307 10.47 33.23 6.59
CA GLN A 307 11.75 33.69 7.15
C GLN A 307 12.73 32.54 7.32
N GLY A 308 13.92 32.69 6.74
CA GLY A 308 14.96 31.65 6.76
C GLY A 308 14.80 30.57 5.70
N PHE A 309 13.87 30.70 4.74
CA PHE A 309 13.69 29.77 3.62
C PHE A 309 13.80 30.50 2.26
N LYS A 310 14.40 29.84 1.28
CA LYS A 310 14.47 30.31 -0.11
C LYS A 310 14.31 29.12 -1.05
N ALA A 311 13.14 29.03 -1.68
CA ALA A 311 12.91 28.07 -2.76
C ALA A 311 13.74 28.41 -4.00
N LEU A 312 14.28 27.39 -4.64
CA LEU A 312 15.09 27.48 -5.87
C LEU A 312 14.38 26.86 -7.09
N VAL A 313 13.18 26.32 -6.86
CA VAL A 313 12.31 25.64 -7.83
C VAL A 313 10.86 26.07 -7.59
N ASN A 314 9.98 25.78 -8.53
CA ASN A 314 8.54 26.04 -8.48
C ASN A 314 7.74 24.74 -8.45
N GLN A 315 6.47 24.82 -8.04
CA GLN A 315 5.55 23.70 -8.21
C GLN A 315 5.32 23.40 -9.70
N GLY A 316 5.41 22.13 -10.08
CA GLY A 316 5.32 21.66 -11.46
C GLY A 316 6.67 21.53 -12.18
N ASP A 317 7.76 22.04 -11.60
CA ASP A 317 9.10 21.87 -12.19
C ASP A 317 9.54 20.40 -12.17
N THR A 318 10.22 19.96 -13.23
CA THR A 318 10.95 18.69 -13.25
C THR A 318 12.38 18.93 -12.79
N VAL A 319 12.85 18.15 -11.83
CA VAL A 319 14.17 18.27 -11.20
C VAL A 319 14.97 16.97 -11.36
N VAL A 320 16.29 17.09 -11.48
CA VAL A 320 17.21 15.93 -11.55
C VAL A 320 17.86 15.66 -10.20
N ALA A 321 18.22 14.41 -9.92
CA ALA A 321 18.91 14.04 -8.68
C ALA A 321 20.16 14.93 -8.43
N GLY A 322 20.31 15.44 -7.21
CA GLY A 322 21.37 16.38 -6.85
C GLY A 322 21.07 17.87 -7.04
N GLN A 323 20.02 18.23 -7.77
CA GLN A 323 19.64 19.63 -8.01
C GLN A 323 19.22 20.33 -6.69
N PRO A 324 19.72 21.54 -6.38
CA PRO A 324 19.23 22.33 -5.24
C PRO A 324 17.73 22.66 -5.35
N LEU A 325 17.00 22.48 -4.25
CA LEU A 325 15.55 22.70 -4.17
C LEU A 325 15.19 23.86 -3.23
N ILE A 326 15.73 23.85 -2.01
CA ILE A 326 15.48 24.86 -0.98
C ILE A 326 16.80 25.15 -0.25
N GLU A 327 17.17 26.42 -0.18
CA GLU A 327 18.12 26.94 0.81
C GLU A 327 17.38 27.29 2.10
N PHE A 328 17.94 26.94 3.26
CA PHE A 328 17.36 27.28 4.55
C PHE A 328 18.44 27.63 5.58
N ASP A 329 18.11 28.45 6.58
CA ASP A 329 19.04 28.84 7.65
C ASP A 329 18.63 28.24 8.99
N SER A 330 19.28 27.13 9.35
CA SER A 330 19.19 26.46 10.66
C SER A 330 19.37 27.42 11.83
N GLN A 331 20.27 28.42 11.74
CA GLN A 331 20.49 29.37 12.83
C GLN A 331 19.31 30.33 12.99
N ILE A 332 18.61 30.71 11.92
CA ILE A 332 17.40 31.53 12.01
C ILE A 332 16.26 30.73 12.63
N ILE A 333 16.07 29.48 12.21
CA ILE A 333 15.06 28.57 12.77
C ILE A 333 15.27 28.39 14.29
N GLN A 334 16.50 28.07 14.71
CA GLN A 334 16.86 27.87 16.12
C GLN A 334 16.76 29.17 16.94
N LYS A 335 17.16 30.34 16.40
CA LYS A 335 17.01 31.65 17.09
C LYS A 335 15.56 32.02 17.36
N GLN A 336 14.63 31.51 16.55
CA GLN A 336 13.19 31.68 16.74
C GLN A 336 12.57 30.58 17.63
N ASN A 337 13.40 29.74 18.26
CA ASN A 337 13.01 28.61 19.13
C ASN A 337 12.23 27.48 18.43
N PHE A 338 12.43 27.28 17.12
CA PHE A 338 11.95 26.11 16.40
C PHE A 338 13.03 25.05 16.26
N ASP A 339 12.62 23.79 16.17
CA ASP A 339 13.54 22.69 15.82
C ASP A 339 13.77 22.69 14.31
N ASP A 340 15.02 22.65 13.88
CA ASP A 340 15.45 22.59 12.47
C ASP A 340 15.64 21.15 11.93
N THR A 341 15.27 20.13 12.70
CA THR A 341 15.24 18.72 12.28
C THR A 341 14.40 18.55 11.01
N VAL A 342 14.97 17.94 9.97
CA VAL A 342 14.33 17.76 8.66
C VAL A 342 13.71 16.37 8.56
N MET A 343 12.39 16.30 8.41
CA MET A 343 11.66 15.04 8.21
C MET A 343 11.61 14.70 6.72
N ILE A 344 11.86 13.44 6.39
CA ILE A 344 11.90 12.91 5.02
C ILE A 344 11.00 11.67 5.01
N VAL A 345 9.81 11.79 4.42
CA VAL A 345 8.71 10.82 4.55
C VAL A 345 8.20 10.37 3.19
N VAL A 346 8.06 9.06 3.00
CA VAL A 346 7.41 8.45 1.84
C VAL A 346 5.90 8.45 2.09
N THR A 347 5.19 9.46 1.58
CA THR A 347 3.78 9.71 1.92
C THR A 347 2.83 8.67 1.35
N ASN A 348 3.27 7.96 0.32
CA ASN A 348 2.56 6.82 -0.24
C ASN A 348 3.18 5.46 0.17
N SER A 349 3.86 5.37 1.33
CA SER A 349 4.44 4.11 1.82
C SER A 349 3.43 2.97 2.01
N ASN A 350 2.12 3.30 2.03
CA ASN A 350 1.04 2.32 2.11
C ASN A 350 0.80 1.55 0.79
N ILE A 351 1.41 1.97 -0.33
CA ILE A 351 1.42 1.25 -1.62
C ILE A 351 2.80 0.69 -1.99
N THR A 352 3.81 0.89 -1.14
CA THR A 352 5.16 0.33 -1.30
C THR A 352 5.25 -1.01 -0.56
N LYS A 353 5.91 -2.03 -1.12
CA LYS A 353 6.15 -3.31 -0.44
C LYS A 353 6.99 -3.13 0.82
N ASP A 354 8.04 -2.32 0.75
CA ASP A 354 8.79 -1.90 1.93
C ASP A 354 9.54 -0.58 1.70
N VAL A 355 9.97 0.06 2.79
CA VAL A 355 10.90 1.18 2.78
C VAL A 355 12.09 0.75 3.62
N ILE A 356 13.14 0.25 2.95
CA ILE A 356 14.36 -0.21 3.60
C ILE A 356 15.20 1.04 3.89
N ILE A 357 15.33 1.39 5.17
CA ILE A 357 16.12 2.53 5.64
C ILE A 357 17.57 2.06 5.86
N GLU A 358 18.52 2.79 5.29
CA GLU A 358 19.95 2.53 5.51
C GLU A 358 20.34 2.77 6.97
N SER A 359 21.03 1.81 7.57
CA SER A 359 21.36 1.85 9.02
C SER A 359 22.66 2.62 9.29
N LYS A 360 22.63 3.95 9.09
CA LYS A 360 23.73 4.86 9.44
C LYS A 360 23.32 5.86 10.52
N ALA A 361 24.26 6.22 11.39
CA ALA A 361 24.07 7.27 12.39
C ALA A 361 24.20 8.69 11.80
N HIS A 362 24.96 8.84 10.71
CA HIS A 362 25.17 10.09 9.99
C HIS A 362 25.09 9.82 8.49
N PHE A 363 24.48 10.74 7.74
CA PHE A 363 24.41 10.71 6.29
C PHE A 363 25.13 11.91 5.70
N ASN A 364 25.92 11.69 4.66
CA ASN A 364 26.33 12.77 3.77
C ASN A 364 25.25 12.99 2.71
N LYS A 365 25.11 14.23 2.24
CA LYS A 365 24.33 14.56 1.04
C LYS A 365 24.71 13.61 -0.12
N GLN A 366 23.70 13.06 -0.79
CA GLN A 366 23.81 12.01 -1.84
C GLN A 366 24.19 10.58 -1.38
N ASP A 367 24.39 10.31 -0.08
CA ASP A 367 24.42 8.92 0.41
C ASP A 367 23.09 8.20 0.09
N ASP A 368 23.12 6.88 -0.08
CA ASP A 368 21.90 6.07 -0.07
C ASP A 368 21.14 6.24 1.26
N LEU A 369 19.84 6.51 1.18
CA LEU A 369 18.96 6.79 2.33
C LEU A 369 17.88 5.72 2.48
N PHE A 370 17.10 5.52 1.41
CA PHE A 370 16.06 4.49 1.33
C PHE A 370 16.20 3.68 0.04
N ALA A 371 15.88 2.39 0.11
CA ALA A 371 15.33 1.67 -1.03
C ALA A 371 13.82 1.50 -0.81
N ILE A 372 13.03 2.12 -1.69
CA ILE A 372 11.58 1.96 -1.72
C ILE A 372 11.27 0.82 -2.66
N ILE A 373 10.86 -0.30 -2.08
CA ILE A 373 10.58 -1.54 -2.80
C ILE A 373 9.12 -1.55 -3.22
N TYR A 374 8.85 -1.86 -4.49
CA TYR A 374 7.49 -1.90 -5.07
C TYR A 374 7.06 -3.28 -5.52
#